data_AF-A0AA48HG36-F1
#
_entry.id   AF-A0AA48HG36-F1
#
_cell.length_a   1.000
_cell.length_b   1.000
_cell.length_c   1.000
_cell.angle_alpha   90.00
_cell.angle_beta   90.00
_cell.angle_gamma   90.00
#
_symmetry.space_group_name_H-M   'P 1'
#
loop_
_entity.id
_entity.type
_entity.pdbx_description
1 polymer ?
#
loop_
_entity_poly.entity_id
_entity_poly.type
_entity_poly.pdbx_seq_one_letter_code
_entity_poly.pdbx_strand_id
1 'polypeptide(L)'
;MGLTKFIVVLFVWVLLLFCGGSKGLKRKSIKQIRVINNTEHVFTNVSLFSMPFKTLYPGDTSEYKELVYDSLKDDPLIYCVSNQTNYGRYLIIPKGTQGEYTYRIDSIQDGLIFLSFGRDNP
;
A
#
# COMPACT_ATOMS: atom_id res chain seq x y z
N MET A 1 -55.73 -21.74 18.28
CA MET A 1 -55.02 -21.06 17.18
C MET A 1 -54.03 -19.96 17.63
N GLY A 2 -53.57 -19.95 18.89
CA GLY A 2 -52.69 -18.88 19.41
C GLY A 2 -51.24 -19.32 19.69
N LEU A 3 -51.01 -20.57 20.08
CA LEU A 3 -49.70 -21.03 20.56
C LEU A 3 -48.67 -21.21 19.43
N THR A 4 -49.09 -21.78 18.30
CA THR A 4 -48.22 -22.00 17.12
C THR A 4 -47.78 -20.69 16.46
N LYS A 5 -48.64 -19.66 16.47
CA LYS A 5 -48.29 -18.33 15.96
C LYS A 5 -47.27 -17.62 16.85
N PHE A 6 -47.36 -17.82 18.17
CA PHE A 6 -46.42 -17.22 19.12
C PHE A 6 -45.01 -17.80 19.01
N ILE A 7 -44.89 -19.12 18.79
CA ILE A 7 -43.59 -19.81 18.64
C ILE A 7 -42.85 -19.33 17.39
N VAL A 8 -43.57 -19.12 16.28
CA VAL A 8 -42.97 -18.63 15.03
C VAL A 8 -42.44 -17.21 15.18
N VAL A 9 -43.17 -16.33 15.86
CA VAL A 9 -42.73 -14.95 16.13
C VAL A 9 -41.48 -14.94 17.02
N LEU A 10 -41.44 -15.80 18.04
CA LEU A 10 -40.27 -15.91 18.93
C LEU A 10 -39.03 -16.41 18.17
N PHE A 11 -39.20 -17.36 17.26
CA PHE A 11 -38.11 -17.92 16.46
C PHE A 11 -37.53 -16.89 15.47
N VAL A 12 -38.39 -16.05 14.87
CA VAL A 12 -37.97 -14.95 13.99
C VAL A 12 -37.21 -13.87 14.75
N TRP A 13 -37.61 -13.55 15.99
CA TRP A 13 -36.88 -12.60 16.84
C TRP A 13 -35.49 -13.10 17.26
N VAL A 14 -35.35 -14.39 17.57
CA VAL A 14 -34.05 -15.00 17.88
C VAL A 14 -33.13 -15.00 16.66
N LEU A 15 -33.66 -15.25 15.46
CA LEU A 15 -32.91 -15.18 14.20
C LEU A 15 -32.44 -13.76 13.85
N LEU A 16 -33.24 -12.73 14.16
CA LEU A 16 -32.85 -11.34 13.93
C LEU A 16 -31.78 -10.83 14.91
N LEU A 17 -31.69 -11.41 16.11
CA LEU A 17 -30.65 -11.06 17.09
C LEU A 17 -29.26 -11.62 16.76
N PHE A 18 -29.15 -12.62 15.87
CA PHE A 18 -27.88 -13.23 15.47
C PHE A 18 -27.28 -12.67 14.16
N CYS A 19 -27.93 -11.70 13.52
CA CYS A 19 -27.47 -11.13 12.23
C CYS A 19 -26.65 -9.83 12.35
N GLY A 20 -26.39 -9.33 13.56
CA GLY A 20 -25.72 -8.04 13.76
C GLY A 20 -24.31 -8.18 14.31
N GLY A 21 -23.31 -8.41 13.47
CA GLY A 21 -21.93 -8.33 13.97
C GLY A 21 -20.83 -8.91 13.10
N SER A 22 -20.78 -8.63 11.79
CA SER A 22 -19.49 -8.57 11.11
C SER A 22 -18.77 -7.32 11.62
N LYS A 23 -18.22 -7.41 12.84
CA LYS A 23 -17.13 -6.54 13.28
C LYS A 23 -15.99 -6.85 12.32
N GLY A 24 -15.94 -6.13 11.20
CA GLY A 24 -14.79 -6.16 10.30
C GLY A 24 -13.58 -6.05 11.19
N LEU A 25 -12.73 -7.08 11.17
CA LEU A 25 -11.47 -7.05 11.88
C LEU A 25 -10.86 -5.69 11.55
N LYS A 26 -10.68 -4.82 12.56
CA LYS A 26 -9.79 -3.68 12.42
C LYS A 26 -8.44 -4.29 12.09
N ARG A 27 -8.15 -4.43 10.80
CA ARG A 27 -6.86 -4.84 10.26
C ARG A 27 -5.89 -3.92 10.99
N LYS A 28 -5.01 -4.48 11.81
CA LYS A 28 -3.86 -3.74 12.36
C LYS A 28 -3.34 -2.93 11.17
N SER A 29 -3.33 -1.61 11.27
CA SER A 29 -2.90 -0.74 10.18
C SER A 29 -1.42 -1.02 9.96
N ILE A 30 -1.16 -1.95 9.07
CA ILE A 30 0.19 -2.35 8.72
C ILE A 30 0.81 -1.18 7.95
N LYS A 31 2.11 -0.97 8.12
CA LYS A 31 2.85 0.01 7.33
C LYS A 31 2.79 -0.37 5.85
N GLN A 32 2.26 0.52 5.03
CA GLN A 32 2.12 0.32 3.60
C GLN A 32 2.89 1.38 2.82
N ILE A 33 3.48 0.99 1.70
CA ILE A 33 4.26 1.85 0.81
C ILE A 33 3.71 1.77 -0.61
N ARG A 34 3.82 2.88 -1.35
CA ARG A 34 3.57 2.92 -2.79
C ARG A 34 4.58 3.84 -3.48
N VAL A 35 4.65 3.71 -4.80
CA VAL A 35 5.47 4.55 -5.66
C VAL A 35 4.58 5.29 -6.66
N ILE A 36 4.84 6.58 -6.86
CA ILE A 36 4.19 7.40 -7.89
C ILE A 36 5.27 7.84 -8.88
N ASN A 37 4.98 7.71 -10.17
CA ASN A 37 5.77 8.32 -11.22
C ASN A 37 5.18 9.66 -11.61
N ASN A 38 5.79 10.76 -11.16
CA ASN A 38 5.38 12.12 -11.50
C ASN A 38 6.25 12.73 -12.60
N THR A 39 6.92 11.89 -13.39
CA THR A 39 7.77 12.30 -14.50
C THR A 39 7.15 11.95 -15.85
N GLU A 40 7.76 12.43 -16.93
CA GLU A 40 7.41 12.06 -18.31
C GLU A 40 8.10 10.76 -18.79
N HIS A 41 8.87 10.11 -17.92
CA HIS A 41 9.62 8.90 -18.26
C HIS A 41 8.85 7.64 -17.90
N VAL A 42 9.03 6.56 -18.67
CA VAL A 42 8.56 5.22 -18.28
C VAL A 42 9.62 4.59 -17.38
N PHE A 43 9.20 4.04 -16.24
CA PHE A 43 10.07 3.28 -15.34
C PHE A 43 9.69 1.80 -15.33
N THR A 44 10.63 0.95 -15.75
CA THR A 44 10.54 -0.51 -15.63
C THR A 44 11.39 -1.01 -14.46
N ASN A 45 11.24 -2.29 -14.11
CA ASN A 45 11.98 -2.94 -13.03
C ASN A 45 11.99 -2.12 -11.72
N VAL A 46 10.85 -1.48 -11.42
CA VAL A 46 10.72 -0.64 -10.23
C VAL A 46 10.77 -1.54 -9.00
N SER A 47 11.72 -1.27 -8.11
CA SER A 47 11.86 -1.92 -6.82
C SER A 47 12.08 -0.87 -5.75
N LEU A 48 11.34 -0.97 -4.65
CA LEU A 48 11.49 -0.09 -3.49
C LEU A 48 11.72 -0.98 -2.28
N PHE A 49 12.88 -0.82 -1.65
CA PHE A 49 13.32 -1.65 -0.52
C PHE A 49 13.34 -3.15 -0.84
N SER A 50 13.95 -3.51 -1.97
CA SER A 50 13.94 -4.86 -2.55
C SER A 50 12.56 -5.40 -2.95
N MET A 51 11.48 -4.64 -2.73
CA MET A 51 10.13 -5.07 -3.09
C MET A 51 9.80 -4.66 -4.52
N PRO A 52 9.43 -5.60 -5.41
CA PRO A 52 9.12 -5.28 -6.80
C PRO A 52 7.77 -4.57 -6.93
N PHE A 53 7.68 -3.62 -7.86
CA PHE A 53 6.48 -2.93 -8.31
C PHE A 53 6.30 -3.13 -9.81
N LYS A 54 5.08 -2.87 -10.30
CA LYS A 54 4.80 -2.90 -11.74
C LYS A 54 5.57 -1.79 -12.46
N THR A 55 5.70 -1.92 -13.78
CA THR A 55 6.08 -0.79 -14.64
C THR A 55 5.18 0.41 -14.35
N LEU A 56 5.78 1.59 -14.22
CA LEU A 56 5.09 2.85 -13.99
C LEU A 56 5.25 3.74 -15.23
N TYR A 57 4.15 3.98 -15.93
CA TYR A 57 4.07 4.97 -17.01
C TYR A 57 4.02 6.39 -16.44
N PRO A 58 4.21 7.43 -17.26
CA PRO A 58 4.05 8.82 -16.83
C PRO A 58 2.72 9.06 -16.12
N GLY A 59 2.76 9.60 -14.90
CA GLY A 59 1.58 9.87 -14.07
C GLY A 59 1.03 8.66 -13.30
N ASP A 60 1.58 7.45 -13.50
CA ASP A 60 1.07 6.26 -12.82
C ASP A 60 1.31 6.28 -11.31
N THR A 61 0.35 5.71 -10.59
CA THR A 61 0.45 5.40 -9.17
C THR A 61 0.39 3.89 -8.98
N SER A 62 1.33 3.34 -8.21
CA SER A 62 1.27 1.95 -7.79
C SER A 62 0.20 1.73 -6.73
N GLU A 63 -0.27 0.49 -6.61
CA GLU A 63 -1.03 0.07 -5.43
C GLU A 63 -0.14 0.13 -4.18
N TYR A 64 -0.78 0.24 -3.02
CA TYR A 64 -0.12 0.08 -1.74
C TYR A 64 0.29 -1.38 -1.50
N LYS A 65 1.50 -1.56 -1.02
CA LYS A 65 2.02 -2.85 -0.55
C LYS A 65 2.42 -2.76 0.91
N GLU A 66 2.18 -3.81 1.67
CA GLU A 66 2.72 -3.96 3.03
C GLU A 66 4.25 -3.92 2.98
N LEU A 67 4.88 -3.07 3.79
CA LEU A 67 6.34 -3.00 3.85
C LEU A 67 6.89 -4.23 4.56
N VAL A 68 7.58 -5.09 3.80
CA VAL A 68 8.34 -6.22 4.30
C VAL A 68 9.81 -5.91 4.07
N TYR A 69 10.50 -5.42 5.09
CA TYR A 69 11.90 -5.00 5.02
C TYR A 69 12.73 -5.70 6.12
N ASP A 70 13.77 -6.40 5.70
CA ASP A 70 14.77 -7.04 6.57
C ASP A 70 16.12 -6.33 6.36
N SER A 71 16.59 -5.57 7.35
CA SER A 71 17.81 -4.77 7.25
C SER A 71 19.09 -5.57 7.00
N LEU A 72 19.06 -6.90 7.18
CA LEU A 72 20.20 -7.77 6.89
C LEU A 72 20.20 -8.29 5.45
N LYS A 73 19.07 -8.17 4.73
CA LYS A 73 18.88 -8.74 3.39
C LYS A 73 18.52 -7.70 2.33
N ASP A 74 17.91 -6.59 2.75
CA ASP A 74 17.29 -5.62 1.86
C ASP A 74 18.00 -4.27 1.91
N ASP A 75 18.16 -3.68 0.72
CA ASP A 75 18.76 -2.37 0.58
C ASP A 75 17.70 -1.27 0.78
N PRO A 76 18.00 -0.21 1.56
CA PRO A 76 17.09 0.90 1.78
C PRO A 76 17.09 1.86 0.58
N LEU A 77 16.80 1.38 -0.64
CA LEU A 77 16.83 2.17 -1.87
C LEU A 77 15.59 1.96 -2.76
N ILE A 78 15.39 2.89 -3.68
CA ILE A 78 14.61 2.65 -4.89
C ILE A 78 15.55 2.32 -6.05
N TYR A 79 15.19 1.33 -6.85
CA TYR A 79 15.83 0.96 -8.10
C TYR A 79 14.79 0.97 -9.22
N CYS A 80 15.14 1.48 -10.39
CA CYS A 80 14.30 1.42 -11.58
C CYS A 80 15.15 1.62 -12.84
N VAL A 81 14.57 1.30 -14.00
CA VAL A 81 15.21 1.48 -15.29
C VAL A 81 14.36 2.40 -16.15
N SER A 82 14.99 3.39 -16.77
CA SER A 82 14.35 4.23 -17.78
C SER A 82 15.32 4.54 -18.91
N ASN A 83 14.86 4.43 -20.16
CA ASN A 83 15.68 4.66 -21.35
C ASN A 83 17.03 3.91 -21.29
N GLN A 84 17.00 2.62 -20.93
CA GLN A 84 18.18 1.75 -20.78
C GLN A 84 19.18 2.18 -19.69
N THR A 85 18.86 3.21 -18.91
CA THR A 85 19.68 3.68 -17.80
C THR A 85 19.11 3.15 -16.49
N ASN A 86 19.99 2.60 -15.65
CA ASN A 86 19.63 2.12 -14.32
C ASN A 86 19.74 3.28 -13.33
N TYR A 87 18.67 3.54 -12.60
CA TYR A 87 18.62 4.54 -11.54
C TYR A 87 18.51 3.84 -10.19
N GLY A 88 19.32 4.29 -9.25
CA GLY A 88 19.29 3.84 -7.87
C GLY A 88 19.43 5.02 -6.91
N ARG A 89 18.63 5.06 -5.86
CA ARG A 89 18.77 6.09 -4.81
C ARG A 89 18.41 5.53 -3.45
N TYR A 90 19.32 5.69 -2.49
CA TYR A 90 19.04 5.41 -1.08
C TYR A 90 17.97 6.34 -0.53
N LEU A 91 17.09 5.78 0.30
CA LEU A 91 15.92 6.43 0.85
C LEU A 91 15.81 6.18 2.35
N ILE A 92 15.08 7.06 3.02
CA ILE A 92 14.75 6.90 4.43
C ILE A 92 13.56 5.97 4.55
N ILE A 93 13.69 4.92 5.36
CA ILE A 93 12.57 4.05 5.68
C ILE A 93 11.63 4.76 6.67
N PRO A 94 10.31 4.79 6.45
CA PRO A 94 9.34 5.39 7.36
C PRO A 94 9.48 4.84 8.76
N LYS A 95 9.50 5.74 9.75
CA LYS A 95 9.48 5.40 11.17
C LYS A 95 8.06 4.96 11.59
N GLY A 96 7.94 4.22 12.69
CA GLY A 96 6.67 3.70 13.21
C GLY A 96 6.28 2.33 12.64
N THR A 97 5.14 1.81 13.07
CA THR A 97 4.66 0.45 12.70
C THR A 97 3.43 0.48 11.79
N GLN A 98 2.85 1.66 11.55
CA GLN A 98 1.56 1.85 10.89
C GLN A 98 1.59 3.04 9.94
N GLY A 99 0.67 3.04 8.96
CA GLY A 99 0.42 4.17 8.06
C GLY A 99 0.71 3.87 6.59
N GLU A 100 0.17 4.72 5.72
CA GLU A 100 0.36 4.70 4.27
C GLU A 100 1.40 5.75 3.89
N TYR A 101 2.42 5.32 3.16
CA TYR A 101 3.54 6.15 2.76
C TYR A 101 3.73 6.13 1.24
N THR A 102 4.06 7.29 0.69
CA THR A 102 4.27 7.48 -0.75
C THR A 102 5.69 7.95 -1.02
N TYR A 103 6.31 7.30 -2.00
CA TYR A 103 7.53 7.77 -2.66
C TYR A 103 7.18 8.24 -4.05
N ARG A 104 7.35 9.53 -4.33
CA ARG A 104 7.07 10.10 -5.63
C ARG A 104 8.38 10.37 -6.34
N ILE A 105 8.54 9.84 -7.55
CA ILE A 105 9.64 10.19 -8.44
C ILE A 105 9.25 11.49 -9.13
N ASP A 106 9.95 12.58 -8.80
CA ASP A 106 9.58 13.93 -9.22
C ASP A 106 10.33 14.40 -10.47
N SER A 107 11.61 14.01 -10.62
CA SER A 107 12.41 14.36 -11.79
C SER A 107 13.63 13.47 -11.97
N ILE A 108 14.22 13.52 -13.16
CA ILE A 108 15.57 13.03 -13.46
C ILE A 108 16.40 14.22 -13.92
N GLN A 109 17.52 14.49 -13.27
CA GLN A 109 18.45 15.56 -13.64
C GLN A 109 19.88 15.06 -13.47
N ASP A 110 20.73 15.27 -14.48
CA ASP A 110 22.15 14.88 -14.47
C ASP A 110 22.39 13.41 -14.10
N GLY A 111 21.53 12.51 -14.59
CA GLY A 111 21.61 11.08 -14.29
C GLY A 111 21.14 10.68 -12.88
N LEU A 112 20.63 11.63 -12.09
CA LEU A 112 20.12 11.40 -10.75
C LEU A 112 18.59 11.46 -10.72
N ILE A 113 17.99 10.52 -10.00
CA ILE A 113 16.55 10.48 -9.74
C ILE A 113 16.24 11.28 -8.47
N PHE A 114 15.29 12.21 -8.53
CA PHE A 114 14.82 13.01 -7.41
C PHE A 114 13.47 12.52 -6.93
N LEU A 115 13.34 12.36 -5.61
CA LEU A 115 12.13 11.84 -4.99
C LEU A 115 11.67 12.67 -3.80
N SER A 116 10.36 12.80 -3.67
CA SER A 116 9.69 13.23 -2.44
C SER A 116 9.08 12.05 -1.70
N PHE A 117 9.05 12.16 -0.37
CA PHE A 117 8.50 11.15 0.53
C PHE A 117 7.51 11.81 1.48
N GLY A 118 6.36 11.17 1.67
CA GLY A 118 5.32 11.66 2.57
C GLY A 118 4.43 10.55 3.10
N ARG A 119 3.77 10.83 4.23
CA ARG A 119 2.70 9.99 4.77
C ARG A 119 1.37 10.52 4.25
N ASP A 120 0.54 9.66 3.67
CA ASP A 120 -0.69 10.09 2.99
C ASP A 120 -1.82 10.43 3.99
N ASN A 121 -1.87 9.75 5.13
CA ASN A 121 -2.85 9.99 6.20
C ASN A 121 -2.15 10.05 7.58
N PRO A 122 -2.19 11.20 8.30
CA PRO A 122 -1.53 11.39 9.60
C PRO A 122 -2.11 10.52 10.74
#